data_AF-A0A920PH35-F1
#
_entry.id   AF-A0A920PH35-F1
#
_cell.length_a   1.000
_cell.length_b   1.000
_cell.length_c   1.000
_cell.angle_alpha   90.00
_cell.angle_beta   90.00
_cell.angle_gamma   90.00
#
_symmetry.space_group_name_H-M   'P 1'
#
loop_
_entity.id
_entity.type
_entity.pdbx_description
1 polymer ?
#
loop_
_entity_poly.entity_id
_entity_poly.type
_entity_poly.pdbx_seq_one_letter_code
_entity_poly.pdbx_strand_id
1 'polypeptide(L)'
;MTMATNFLGPFLLTHLLLDLLKKPDNSRIINISSDGHRMAKEFDFDDINFETGWEKVNHSMGFQAYARSKLCLNLFSFILSEKLEQTNIDVFAVSPVILLTQIFIGICEVCMALL
;
A
#
# COMPACT_ATOMS: atom_id res chain seq x y z
N MET A 1 -9.30 1.51 8.43
CA MET A 1 -8.68 2.66 7.72
C MET A 1 -7.55 2.22 6.78
N THR A 2 -7.71 1.14 6.00
CA THR A 2 -6.59 0.55 5.24
C THR A 2 -6.17 1.38 4.03
N MET A 3 -7.14 1.87 3.25
CA MET A 3 -6.86 2.69 2.07
C MET A 3 -6.26 4.06 2.43
N ALA A 4 -6.83 4.70 3.46
CA ALA A 4 -6.34 5.97 3.97
C ALA A 4 -4.86 5.90 4.38
N THR A 5 -4.50 4.89 5.19
CA THR A 5 -3.13 4.76 5.71
C THR A 5 -2.14 4.25 4.67
N ASN A 6 -2.51 3.24 3.88
CA ASN A 6 -1.54 2.54 3.03
C ASN A 6 -1.35 3.18 1.65
N PHE A 7 -2.30 4.00 1.19
CA PHE A 7 -2.25 4.61 -0.13
C PHE A 7 -2.46 6.13 -0.09
N LEU A 8 -3.59 6.62 0.43
CA LEU A 8 -3.92 8.05 0.33
C LEU A 8 -2.95 8.93 1.14
N GLY A 9 -2.54 8.48 2.32
CA GLY A 9 -1.52 9.15 3.13
C GLY A 9 -0.18 9.28 2.39
N PRO A 10 0.43 8.17 1.94
CA PRO A 10 1.63 8.20 1.11
C PRO A 10 1.48 9.04 -0.15
N PHE A 11 0.36 8.91 -0.87
CA PHE A 11 0.05 9.71 -2.06
C PHE A 11 0.14 11.21 -1.75
N LEU A 12 -0.58 11.68 -0.74
CA LEU A 12 -0.60 13.09 -0.37
C LEU A 12 0.77 13.57 0.12
N LEU A 13 1.42 12.78 0.99
CA LEU A 13 2.74 13.10 1.53
C LEU A 13 3.77 13.27 0.41
N THR A 14 3.80 12.34 -0.55
CA THR A 14 4.70 12.43 -1.70
C THR A 14 4.49 13.73 -2.46
N HIS A 15 3.26 14.10 -2.79
CA HIS A 15 2.97 15.33 -3.53
C HIS A 15 3.41 16.59 -2.79
N LEU A 16 3.20 16.63 -1.46
CA LEU A 16 3.62 17.76 -0.63
C LEU A 16 5.15 17.91 -0.55
N LEU A 17 5.90 16.81 -0.73
CA LEU A 17 7.35 16.79 -0.65
C LEU A 17 8.05 16.88 -2.02
N LEU A 18 7.33 16.79 -3.13
CA LEU A 18 7.94 16.71 -4.48
C LEU A 18 8.90 17.86 -4.77
N ASP A 19 8.54 19.10 -4.44
CA ASP A 19 9.41 20.26 -4.71
C ASP A 19 10.66 20.29 -3.82
N LEU A 20 10.61 19.68 -2.64
CA LEU A 20 11.80 19.48 -1.81
C LEU A 20 12.69 18.38 -2.38
N LEU A 21 12.09 17.30 -2.91
CA LEU A 21 12.81 16.17 -3.50
C LEU A 21 13.52 16.52 -4.82
N LYS A 22 13.08 17.57 -5.52
CA LYS A 22 13.76 18.09 -6.73
C LYS A 22 15.07 18.84 -6.44
N LYS A 23 15.35 19.23 -5.18
CA LYS A 23 16.51 20.07 -4.82
C LYS A 23 17.86 19.33 -4.78
N PRO A 24 17.97 18.13 -4.19
CA PRO A 24 19.21 17.35 -4.20
C PRO A 24 19.53 16.85 -5.61
N ASP A 25 20.72 16.30 -5.86
CA ASP A 25 21.07 15.77 -7.19
C ASP A 25 20.52 14.36 -7.46
N ASN A 26 20.17 13.60 -6.42
CA ASN A 26 19.63 12.24 -6.55
C ASN A 26 18.66 11.95 -5.39
N SER A 27 17.37 11.97 -5.69
CA SER A 27 16.31 11.69 -4.74
C SER A 27 15.61 10.39 -5.10
N ARG A 28 15.09 9.68 -4.10
CA ARG A 28 14.36 8.42 -4.32
C ARG A 28 13.11 8.35 -3.48
N ILE A 29 12.04 7.86 -4.09
CA ILE A 29 10.78 7.52 -3.42
C ILE A 29 10.66 6.01 -3.44
N ILE A 30 10.68 5.38 -2.26
CA ILE A 30 10.56 3.92 -2.13
C ILE A 30 9.28 3.61 -1.36
N ASN A 31 8.27 3.10 -2.07
CA ASN A 31 7.00 2.69 -1.50
C ASN A 31 7.04 1.21 -1.08
N ILE A 32 6.73 0.94 0.19
CA ILE A 32 6.70 -0.42 0.72
C ILE A 32 5.34 -1.07 0.40
N SER A 33 5.37 -1.95 -0.59
CA SER A 33 4.22 -2.72 -1.06
C SER A 33 4.15 -4.11 -0.41
N SER A 34 3.42 -5.03 -1.02
CA SER A 34 3.28 -6.42 -0.61
C SER A 34 2.74 -7.26 -1.76
N ASP A 35 3.17 -8.51 -1.88
CA ASP A 35 2.62 -9.48 -2.84
C ASP A 35 1.13 -9.76 -2.65
N GLY A 36 0.56 -9.38 -1.50
CA GLY A 36 -0.89 -9.37 -1.27
C GLY A 36 -1.67 -8.54 -2.29
N HIS A 37 -1.04 -7.58 -2.99
CA HIS A 37 -1.70 -6.83 -4.06
C HIS A 37 -2.26 -7.73 -5.18
N ARG A 38 -1.64 -8.89 -5.43
CA ARG A 38 -2.09 -9.86 -6.44
C ARG A 38 -3.44 -10.48 -6.13
N MET A 39 -3.87 -10.41 -4.87
CA MET A 39 -5.14 -10.95 -4.40
C MET A 39 -6.28 -9.94 -4.44
N ALA A 40 -6.00 -8.71 -4.89
CA ALA A 40 -7.01 -7.68 -5.05
C ALA A 40 -8.02 -8.15 -6.11
N LYS A 41 -9.28 -8.26 -5.68
CA LYS A 41 -10.42 -8.47 -6.57
C LYS A 41 -10.87 -7.13 -7.15
N GLU A 42 -11.92 -7.16 -7.97
CA GLU A 42 -12.52 -6.01 -8.65
C GLU A 42 -12.47 -4.73 -7.81
N PHE A 43 -12.19 -3.61 -8.46
CA PHE A 43 -12.10 -2.31 -7.80
C PHE A 43 -13.42 -1.58 -7.96
N ASP A 44 -14.10 -1.34 -6.84
CA ASP A 44 -15.30 -0.50 -6.82
C ASP A 44 -14.85 0.94 -6.53
N PHE A 45 -15.03 1.82 -7.51
CA PHE A 45 -14.66 3.23 -7.39
C PHE A 45 -15.70 4.05 -6.63
N ASP A 46 -16.95 3.58 -6.60
CA ASP A 46 -18.02 4.21 -5.84
C ASP A 46 -17.92 3.83 -4.35
N ASP A 47 -17.29 2.68 -4.05
CA ASP A 47 -17.00 2.23 -2.69
C ASP A 47 -15.55 1.73 -2.48
N ILE A 48 -14.62 2.67 -2.50
CA ILE A 48 -13.18 2.40 -2.33
C ILE A 48 -12.85 1.91 -0.92
N ASN A 49 -13.60 2.34 0.09
CA ASN A 49 -13.34 2.08 1.50
C ASN A 49 -14.10 0.87 2.06
N PHE A 50 -14.89 0.18 1.25
CA PHE A 50 -15.85 -0.83 1.71
C PHE A 50 -16.81 -0.26 2.77
N GLU A 51 -17.30 0.96 2.52
CA GLU A 51 -18.27 1.68 3.32
C GLU A 51 -19.68 1.10 3.24
N THR A 52 -19.98 0.34 2.18
CA THR A 52 -21.25 -0.35 2.01
C THR A 52 -21.13 -1.82 2.44
N GLY A 53 -22.14 -2.32 3.17
CA GLY A 53 -22.17 -3.73 3.58
C GLY A 53 -21.26 -4.10 4.75
N TRP A 54 -20.90 -3.15 5.63
CA TRP A 54 -20.16 -3.41 6.89
C TRP A 54 -20.75 -4.54 7.74
N GLU A 55 -22.04 -4.78 7.59
CA GLU A 55 -22.82 -5.79 8.31
C GLU A 55 -22.42 -7.23 7.90
N LYS A 56 -21.66 -7.37 6.81
CA LYS A 56 -21.11 -8.64 6.29
C LYS A 56 -19.59 -8.73 6.40
N VAL A 57 -18.96 -7.84 7.18
CA VAL A 57 -17.49 -7.80 7.34
C VAL A 57 -16.99 -9.12 7.89
N ASN A 58 -16.36 -9.88 7.00
CA ASN A 58 -15.60 -11.07 7.34
C ASN A 58 -14.11 -10.81 7.10
N HIS A 59 -13.28 -11.73 7.58
CA HIS A 59 -11.82 -11.65 7.47
C HIS A 59 -11.33 -11.48 6.02
N SER A 60 -12.12 -11.93 5.03
CA SER A 60 -11.82 -11.77 3.61
C SER A 60 -11.91 -10.31 3.15
N MET A 61 -12.88 -9.53 3.66
CA MET A 61 -13.05 -8.11 3.30
C MET A 61 -11.88 -7.25 3.80
N GLY A 62 -11.38 -7.51 5.02
CA GLY A 62 -10.21 -6.81 5.56
C GLY A 62 -8.96 -7.05 4.72
N PHE A 63 -8.73 -8.29 4.30
CA PHE A 63 -7.63 -8.62 3.41
C PHE A 63 -7.81 -8.04 2.00
N GLN A 64 -9.04 -7.97 1.48
CA GLN A 64 -9.33 -7.30 0.20
C GLN A 64 -9.05 -5.79 0.27
N ALA A 65 -9.41 -5.11 1.35
CA ALA A 65 -9.06 -3.71 1.56
C ALA A 65 -7.54 -3.49 1.60
N TYR A 66 -6.81 -4.41 2.24
CA TYR A 66 -5.35 -4.42 2.22
C TYR A 66 -4.79 -4.64 0.81
N ALA A 67 -5.24 -5.68 0.12
CA ALA A 67 -4.79 -6.03 -1.23
C ALA A 67 -5.03 -4.87 -2.21
N ARG A 68 -6.24 -4.28 -2.20
CA ARG A 68 -6.57 -3.09 -3.01
C ARG A 68 -5.65 -1.91 -2.68
N SER A 69 -5.40 -1.63 -1.40
CA SER A 69 -4.50 -0.53 -1.01
C SER A 69 -3.06 -0.71 -1.53
N LYS A 70 -2.55 -1.94 -1.53
CA LYS A 70 -1.20 -2.26 -2.03
C LYS A 70 -1.14 -2.25 -3.56
N LEU A 71 -2.23 -2.63 -4.23
CA LEU A 71 -2.37 -2.47 -5.69
C LEU A 71 -2.35 -0.99 -6.08
N CYS A 72 -3.12 -0.14 -5.40
CA CYS A 72 -3.12 1.30 -5.64
C CYS A 72 -1.73 1.92 -5.44
N LEU A 73 -1.02 1.53 -4.38
CA LEU A 73 0.34 2.01 -4.13
C LEU A 73 1.33 1.61 -5.24
N ASN A 74 1.20 0.41 -5.80
CA ASN A 74 2.01 -0.04 -6.94
C ASN A 74 1.70 0.75 -8.21
N LEU A 75 0.43 0.89 -8.56
CA LEU A 75 0.00 1.66 -9.73
C LEU A 75 0.43 3.12 -9.63
N PHE A 76 0.28 3.72 -8.45
CA PHE A 76 0.77 5.06 -8.18
C PHE A 76 2.28 5.17 -8.36
N SER A 77 3.05 4.21 -7.87
CA SER A 77 4.52 4.22 -8.02
C SER A 77 4.93 4.13 -9.48
N PHE A 78 4.24 3.28 -10.27
CA PHE A 78 4.47 3.16 -11.71
C PHE A 78 4.18 4.47 -12.45
N ILE A 79 2.97 5.02 -12.26
CA ILE A 79 2.54 6.27 -12.91
C ILE A 79 3.43 7.45 -12.48
N LEU A 80 3.80 7.51 -11.20
CA LEU A 80 4.66 8.58 -10.70
C LEU A 80 6.08 8.46 -11.29
N SER A 81 6.60 7.26 -11.46
CA SER A 81 7.89 7.03 -12.12
C SER A 81 7.89 7.58 -13.54
N GLU A 82 6.83 7.31 -14.33
CA GLU A 82 6.69 7.85 -15.69
C GLU A 82 6.61 9.38 -15.68
N LYS A 83 5.84 9.96 -14.76
CA LYS A 83 5.70 11.42 -14.64
C LYS A 83 6.99 12.13 -14.22
N LEU A 84 7.87 11.43 -13.51
CA LEU A 84 9.12 11.98 -12.97
C LEU A 84 10.35 11.60 -13.80
N GLU A 85 10.19 10.96 -14.96
CA GLU A 85 11.28 10.50 -15.82
C GLU A 85 12.26 11.63 -16.22
N GLN A 86 11.77 12.87 -16.34
CA GLN A 86 12.58 14.05 -16.67
C GLN A 86 13.15 14.78 -15.45
N THR A 87 12.99 14.20 -14.26
CA THR A 87 13.53 14.73 -13.01
C THR A 87 14.66 13.86 -12.50
N ASN A 88 15.28 14.30 -11.40
CA ASN A 88 16.33 13.56 -10.70
C ASN A 88 15.78 12.60 -9.62
N ILE A 89 14.48 12.27 -9.69
CA ILE A 89 13.78 11.49 -8.69
C ILE A 89 13.47 10.11 -9.25
N ASP A 90 14.05 9.07 -8.67
CA ASP A 90 13.68 7.68 -8.98
C ASP A 90 12.53 7.21 -8.07
N VAL A 91 11.60 6.43 -8.63
CA VAL A 91 10.45 5.90 -7.87
C VAL A 91 10.41 4.38 -7.96
N PHE A 92 10.30 3.73 -6.80
CA PHE A 92 10.25 2.28 -6.71
C PHE A 92 9.11 1.82 -5.79
N ALA A 93 8.50 0.68 -6.14
CA ALA A 93 7.64 -0.08 -5.25
C ALA A 93 8.32 -1.41 -4.91
N VAL A 94 8.42 -1.74 -3.63
CA VAL A 94 9.14 -2.94 -3.17
C VAL A 94 8.21 -3.78 -2.29
N SER A 95 8.03 -5.05 -2.65
CA SER A 95 7.43 -6.05 -1.77
C SER A 95 8.55 -6.69 -0.95
N PRO A 96 8.58 -6.51 0.39
CA PRO A 96 9.52 -7.22 1.22
C PRO A 96 9.12 -8.70 1.30
N VAL A 97 10.12 -9.58 1.44
CA VAL A 97 9.89 -10.97 1.85
C VAL A 97 9.14 -10.98 3.18
N ILE A 98 8.28 -11.99 3.38
CA ILE A 98 7.55 -12.18 4.63
C ILE A 98 8.57 -12.33 5.76
N LEU A 99 8.62 -11.31 6.60
CA LEU A 99 9.38 -11.28 7.84
C LEU A 99 8.38 -11.31 8.99
N LEU A 100 8.65 -12.12 10.01
CA LEU A 100 7.86 -12.20 11.25
C LEU A 100 8.04 -10.91 12.07
N THR A 101 7.50 -9.82 11.54
CA THR A 101 7.33 -8.54 12.23
C THR A 101 6.03 -8.57 13.03
N GLN A 102 5.83 -7.64 13.96
CA GLN A 102 4.62 -7.60 14.80
C GLN A 102 3.29 -7.61 14.03
N ILE A 103 3.29 -7.23 12.74
CA ILE A 103 2.15 -7.35 11.82
C ILE A 103 1.65 -8.80 11.68
N PHE A 104 2.54 -9.80 11.79
CA PHE A 104 2.22 -11.23 11.64
C PHE A 104 2.19 -12.00 12.98
N ILE A 105 2.67 -11.41 14.08
CA ILE A 105 2.78 -12.10 15.38
C ILE A 105 1.40 -12.36 16.00
N GLY A 106 0.42 -11.47 15.81
CA GLY A 106 -0.96 -11.67 16.29
C GLY A 106 -1.70 -12.87 15.67
N ILE A 107 -1.20 -13.41 14.55
CA ILE A 107 -1.72 -14.65 13.94
C ILE A 107 -1.07 -15.89 14.59
N CYS A 108 0.13 -15.75 15.14
CA CYS A 108 0.94 -16.85 15.67
C CYS A 108 0.55 -17.25 17.12
N GLU A 109 0.06 -16.32 17.94
CA GLU A 109 -0.34 -16.61 19.32
C GLU A 109 -1.47 -17.67 19.41
N VAL A 110 -2.38 -17.70 18.42
CA VAL A 110 -3.43 -18.73 18.34
C VAL A 110 -2.86 -20.12 17.98
N CYS A 111 -1.80 -20.17 17.17
CA CYS A 111 -1.13 -21.43 16.82
C CYS A 111 -0.22 -21.95 17.93
N MET A 112 0.40 -21.05 18.72
CA MET A 112 1.24 -21.44 19.86
C MET A 112 0.44 -21.80 21.12
N ALA A 113 -0.83 -21.39 21.23
CA ALA A 113 -1.72 -21.76 22.33
C ALA A 113 -2.35 -23.17 22.19
N LEU A 114 -2.09 -23.88 21.08
CA LEU A 114 -2.56 -25.24 20.81
C LEU A 114 -1.42 -26.28 20.81
N LEU A 115 -0.24 -25.92 21.33
CA LEU A 115 0.87 -26.80 21.70
C LEU A 115 1.13 -26.64 23.21
#